data_AF-A0A3D5J4D8-F1
#
_entry.id   AF-A0A3D5J4D8-F1
#
_cell.length_a   1.000
_cell.length_b   1.000
_cell.length_c   1.000
_cell.angle_alpha   90.00
_cell.angle_beta   90.00
_cell.angle_gamma   90.00
#
_symmetry.space_group_name_H-M   'P 1'
#
loop_
_entity.id
_entity.type
_entity.pdbx_description
1 polymer ?
#
loop_
_entity_poly.entity_id
_entity_poly.type
_entity_poly.pdbx_seq_one_letter_code
_entity_poly.pdbx_strand_id
1 'polypeptide(L)' 'MLAISEYREVFLKYLKEKITIKEPANLYEPMVYILGLGGKRLRPVLVLMATEIFDKDYKKALDASLAIEIFHN' A
#
# COMPACT_ATOMS: atom_id res chain seq x y z
N MET A 1 -17.17 7.07 1.22
CA MET A 1 -15.97 7.35 2.03
C MET A 1 -15.91 6.43 3.23
N LEU A 2 -14.95 5.51 3.17
CA LEU A 2 -14.59 4.63 4.28
C LEU A 2 -13.92 5.42 5.40
N ALA A 3 -13.89 4.84 6.61
CA ALA A 3 -13.02 5.31 7.68
C ALA A 3 -11.55 5.09 7.31
N ILE A 4 -10.66 5.91 7.89
CA ILE A 4 -9.21 5.82 7.68
C ILE A 4 -8.67 4.41 8.01
N SER A 5 -9.22 3.77 9.05
CA SER A 5 -8.87 2.40 9.45
C SER A 5 -9.19 1.37 8.36
N GLU A 6 -10.34 1.50 7.70
CA GLU A 6 -10.78 0.59 6.65
C GLU A 6 -9.91 0.73 5.40
N TYR A 7 -9.56 1.96 4.99
CA TYR A 7 -8.60 2.16 3.90
C TYR A 7 -7.24 1.54 4.20
N ARG A 8 -6.78 1.66 5.44
CA ARG A 8 -5.53 1.05 5.87
C ARG A 8 -5.61 -0.48 5.81
N GLU A 9 -6.71 -1.08 6.24
CA GLU A 9 -6.91 -2.53 6.15
C GLU A 9 -6.91 -3.03 4.70
N VAL A 10 -7.64 -2.33 3.83
CA VAL A 10 -7.68 -2.65 2.40
C VAL A 10 -6.28 -2.55 1.78
N PHE A 11 -5.55 -1.47 2.07
CA PHE A 11 -4.18 -1.31 1.60
C PHE A 11 -3.25 -2.40 2.13
N LEU A 12 -3.30 -2.75 3.41
CA LEU A 12 -2.45 -3.77 4.01
C LEU A 12 -2.73 -5.15 3.42
N LYS A 13 -4.00 -5.47 3.11
CA LYS A 13 -4.36 -6.68 2.40
C LYS A 13 -3.73 -6.69 1.01
N TYR A 14 -3.87 -5.60 0.27
CA TYR A 14 -3.31 -5.46 -1.07
C TYR A 14 -1.78 -5.53 -1.11
N LEU A 15 -1.10 -4.89 -0.15
CA LEU A 15 0.35 -4.94 0.04
C LEU A 15 0.84 -6.39 0.21
N LYS A 16 0.18 -7.17 1.07
CA LYS A 16 0.52 -8.57 1.31
C LYS A 16 0.28 -9.46 0.09
N GLU A 17 -0.75 -9.17 -0.70
CA GLU A 17 -1.05 -9.92 -1.92
C GLU A 17 -0.03 -9.63 -3.04
N LYS A 18 0.51 -8.41 -3.12
CA LYS A 18 1.40 -7.97 -4.20
C LYS A 18 2.89 -8.15 -3.90
N ILE A 19 3.29 -8.01 -2.65
CA ILE A 19 4.69 -8.08 -2.24
C ILE A 19 5.01 -9.50 -1.81
N THR A 20 5.66 -10.22 -2.72
CA THR A 20 6.16 -11.58 -2.49
C THR A 20 7.67 -11.62 -2.67
N ILE A 21 8.32 -12.54 -1.95
CA ILE A 21 9.74 -12.81 -2.14
C ILE A 21 9.90 -13.50 -3.50
N LYS A 22 10.83 -13.00 -4.30
CA LYS A 22 11.22 -13.55 -5.59
C LYS A 22 12.71 -13.82 -5.59
N GLU A 23 13.18 -14.55 -6.60
CA GLU A 23 14.62 -14.72 -6.80
C GLU A 23 15.24 -13.49 -7.49
N PRO A 24 16.42 -13.02 -7.05
CA PRO A 24 17.24 -13.61 -5.97
C PRO A 24 16.76 -13.17 -4.57
N ALA A 25 16.62 -14.12 -3.65
CA ALA A 25 16.03 -13.88 -2.32
C ALA A 25 16.73 -12.75 -1.54
N ASN A 26 18.06 -12.66 -1.63
CA ASN A 26 18.86 -11.63 -0.95
C ASN A 26 18.50 -10.18 -1.34
N LEU A 27 17.87 -9.97 -2.50
CA LEU A 27 17.42 -8.66 -2.97
C LEU A 27 16.00 -8.35 -2.49
N TYR A 28 15.10 -9.34 -2.52
CA TYR A 28 13.69 -9.14 -2.22
C TYR A 28 13.37 -9.27 -0.72
N GLU A 29 14.09 -10.09 0.04
CA GLU A 29 13.89 -10.22 1.49
C GLU A 29 14.04 -8.89 2.25
N PRO A 30 15.07 -8.06 2.01
CA PRO A 30 15.16 -6.74 2.65
C PRO A 30 13.98 -5.83 2.30
N MET A 31 13.49 -5.89 1.05
CA MET A 31 12.34 -5.10 0.59
C MET A 31 11.05 -5.54 1.30
N VAL A 32 10.80 -6.85 1.42
CA VAL A 32 9.65 -7.36 2.17
C VAL A 32 9.77 -7.02 3.65
N TYR A 33 10.97 -7.11 4.22
CA TYR A 33 11.24 -6.77 5.61
C TYR A 33 10.91 -5.31 5.93
N ILE A 34 11.46 -4.35 5.16
CA ILE A 34 11.23 -2.92 5.42
C ILE A 34 9.75 -2.55 5.27
N LEU A 35 9.08 -3.09 4.24
CA LEU A 35 7.64 -2.92 4.05
C LEU A 35 6.83 -3.65 5.14
N GLY A 36 7.39 -4.62 5.84
CA GLY A 36 6.78 -5.37 6.93
C GLY A 36 6.82 -4.69 8.30
N LEU A 37 7.71 -3.71 8.52
CA LEU A 37 7.91 -3.03 9.82
C LEU A 37 6.70 -2.24 10.35
N GLY A 38 5.65 -2.09 9.53
CA GLY A 38 4.39 -1.49 9.95
C GLY A 38 4.40 0.04 9.84
N GLY A 39 3.72 0.70 10.79
CA GLY A 39 3.52 2.14 10.78
C GLY A 39 2.10 2.58 10.40
N LYS A 40 1.91 3.91 10.30
CA LYS A 40 0.59 4.52 10.10
C LYS A 40 0.03 4.33 8.69
N ARG A 41 0.90 4.10 7.68
CA ARG A 41 0.51 4.01 6.26
C ARG A 41 -0.31 5.20 5.77
N LEU A 42 0.04 6.41 6.24
CA LEU A 42 -0.73 7.62 5.96
C LEU A 42 -0.72 7.96 4.46
N ARG A 43 0.44 7.83 3.79
CA ARG A 43 0.61 8.18 2.38
C ARG A 43 -0.28 7.34 1.44
N PRO A 44 -0.27 6.00 1.49
CA PRO A 44 -1.16 5.20 0.64
C PRO A 44 -2.64 5.46 0.96
N VAL A 45 -3.00 5.66 2.22
CA VAL A 45 -4.39 6.00 2.60
C VAL A 45 -4.82 7.34 2.00
N LEU A 46 -3.97 8.37 2.01
CA LEU A 46 -4.28 9.66 1.38
C LEU A 46 -4.52 9.53 -0.12
N VAL A 47 -3.81 8.64 -0.82
CA VAL A 47 -4.01 8.38 -2.25
C VAL A 47 -5.39 7.76 -2.51
N LEU A 48 -5.79 6.78 -1.70
CA LEU A 48 -7.10 6.15 -1.80
C LEU A 48 -8.24 7.13 -1.49
N MET A 49 -8.09 7.95 -0.45
CA MET A 49 -9.05 8.97 -0.08
C MET A 49 -9.18 10.06 -1.14
N ALA A 50 -8.06 10.55 -1.69
CA ALA A 50 -8.06 11.54 -2.76
C ALA A 50 -8.80 11.03 -3.99
N THR A 51 -8.65 9.74 -4.32
CA THR A 51 -9.36 9.10 -5.44
C THR A 51 -10.88 9.12 -5.23
N GLU A 52 -11.36 8.80 -4.02
CA GLU A 52 -12.79 8.89 -3.69
C GLU A 52 -13.33 10.32 -3.71
N ILE A 53 -12.54 11.31 -3.28
CA ILE A 53 -12.94 12.73 -3.29
C ILE A 53 -13.26 13.21 -4.72
N PHE A 54 -12.64 12.60 -5.74
CA PHE A 54 -12.92 12.89 -7.15
C PHE A 54 -13.93 11.91 -7.79
N ASP A 55 -14.82 11.33 -6.99
CA ASP A 55 -15.88 10.41 -7.42
C ASP A 55 -15.37 9.19 -8.22
N LYS A 56 -14.17 8.71 -7.88
CA LYS A 56 -13.61 7.47 -8.44
C LYS A 56 -13.52 6.39 -7.37
N ASP A 57 -13.73 5.14 -7.78
CA ASP A 57 -13.50 3.98 -6.92
C ASP A 57 -12.02 3.96 -6.49
N TYR A 58 -11.76 4.00 -5.18
CA TYR A 58 -10.43 3.96 -4.61
C TYR A 58 -9.62 2.74 -5.08
N LYS A 59 -10.29 1.64 -5.44
CA LYS A 59 -9.63 0.42 -5.94
C LYS A 59 -8.79 0.69 -7.18
N LYS A 60 -9.16 1.70 -7.98
CA LYS A 60 -8.39 2.13 -9.16
C LYS A 60 -7.03 2.71 -8.81
N ALA A 61 -6.84 3.17 -7.58
CA ALA A 61 -5.61 3.78 -7.10
C ALA A 61 -4.78 2.84 -6.20
N LEU A 62 -5.13 1.56 -6.10
CA LEU A 62 -4.38 0.61 -5.27
C LEU A 62 -2.93 0.45 -5.72
N ASP A 63 -2.68 0.28 -7.02
CA ASP A 63 -1.33 0.22 -7.59
C ASP A 63 -0.54 1.51 -7.33
N ALA A 64 -1.17 2.68 -7.49
CA ALA A 64 -0.55 3.97 -7.22
C ALA A 64 -0.24 4.17 -5.73
N SER A 65 -1.15 3.74 -4.84
CA SER A 65 -0.96 3.81 -3.39
C SER A 65 0.21 2.92 -2.96
N LEU A 66 0.34 1.74 -3.56
CA LEU A 66 1.43 0.80 -3.31
C LEU A 66 2.77 1.36 -3.79
N ALA A 67 2.82 1.93 -5.00
CA ALA A 67 4.03 2.55 -5.53
C ALA A 67 4.54 3.68 -4.63
N ILE A 68 3.65 4.51 -4.08
CA ILE A 68 4.01 5.58 -3.14
C ILE A 68 4.60 5.03 -1.84
N GLU A 69 4.05 3.93 -1.31
CA GLU A 69 4.59 3.32 -0.10
C GLU A 69 5.94 2.63 -0.35
N ILE A 70 6.12 1.98 -1.50
CA ILE A 70 7.40 1.39 -1.90
C ILE A 70 8.46 2.48 -2.03
N PHE A 71 8.15 3.61 -2.67
CA PHE A 71 9.10 4.71 -2.85
C PHE A 71 9.46 5.43 -1.54
N HIS A 72 8.56 5.39 -0.54
CA HIS A 72 8.83 6.00 0.76
C HIS A 72 9.85 5.23 1.60
N ASN A 73 9.92 3.91 1.45
CA ASN A 73 10.76 3.02 2.25
C ASN A 73 12.08 2.71 1.53
#